data_AF-A0A8H7ZKJ9-F1
#
_entry.id   AF-A0A8H7ZKJ9-F1
#
_cell.length_a   1.000
_cell.length_b   1.000
_cell.length_c   1.000
_cell.angle_alpha   90.00
_cell.angle_beta   90.00
_cell.angle_gamma   90.00
#
_symmetry.space_group_name_H-M   'P 1'
#
loop_
_entity.id
_entity.type
_entity.pdbx_description
1 polymer ?
#
loop_
_entity_poly.entity_id
_entity_poly.type
_entity_poly.pdbx_seq_one_letter_code
_entity_poly.pdbx_strand_id
1 'polypeptide(L)'
;MFRLIRSTNILKRSFTTSRIVQNAVPAAETKQTTTTPVTIESSCKAGTPLNLKIFKKGDEPVAKEDSEYPEWLWTMIDPKNNLDNIKNENFLRWRRIKLQKENNKIIRNNNFLSKI
;
A
#
# COMPACT_ATOMS: atom_id res chain seq x y z
N MET A 1 15.37 52.14 -16.51
CA MET A 1 14.98 51.66 -15.17
C MET A 1 15.55 50.25 -14.98
N PHE A 2 16.83 50.13 -14.60
CA PHE A 2 17.50 48.84 -14.45
C PHE A 2 17.52 48.43 -12.98
N ARG A 3 16.83 47.34 -12.62
CA ARG A 3 16.91 46.77 -11.28
C ARG A 3 18.13 45.86 -11.18
N LEU A 4 19.09 46.29 -10.38
CA LEU A 4 20.27 45.51 -10.00
C LEU A 4 19.84 44.36 -9.08
N ILE A 5 20.04 43.11 -9.53
CA ILE A 5 19.74 41.90 -8.75
C ILE A 5 20.85 41.75 -7.71
N ARG A 6 20.51 41.94 -6.43
CA ARG A 6 21.43 41.66 -5.32
C ARG A 6 21.63 40.16 -5.20
N SER A 7 22.83 39.69 -5.57
CA SER A 7 23.29 38.33 -5.30
C SER A 7 23.44 38.15 -3.78
N THR A 8 22.56 37.36 -3.16
CA THR A 8 22.74 36.91 -1.78
C THR A 8 23.61 35.65 -1.81
N ASN A 9 24.85 35.77 -1.32
CA ASN A 9 25.72 34.62 -1.07
C ASN A 9 25.09 33.74 0.01
N ILE A 10 24.46 32.65 -0.41
CA ILE A 10 23.92 31.62 0.49
C ILE A 10 25.12 30.82 1.00
N LEU A 11 25.47 30.99 2.27
CA LEU A 11 26.44 30.14 2.97
C LEU A 11 25.94 28.70 2.94
N LYS A 12 26.57 27.86 2.11
CA LYS A 12 26.31 26.42 2.06
C LYS A 12 26.84 25.79 3.35
N ARG A 13 25.96 25.46 4.30
CA ARG A 13 26.30 24.58 5.43
C ARG A 13 26.66 23.21 4.88
N SER A 14 27.94 22.87 4.91
CA SER A 14 28.45 21.51 4.70
C SER A 14 28.16 20.69 5.94
N PHE A 15 27.26 19.72 5.83
CA PHE A 15 27.11 18.69 6.84
C PHE A 15 28.13 17.58 6.56
N THR A 16 29.16 17.49 7.38
CA THR A 16 30.06 16.34 7.41
C THR A 16 29.30 15.18 8.02
N THR A 17 28.97 14.15 7.22
CA THR A 17 28.42 12.90 7.73
C THR A 17 29.55 11.89 7.83
N SER A 18 29.95 11.53 9.05
CA SER A 18 30.83 10.38 9.30
C SER A 18 30.02 9.10 9.05
N ARG A 19 30.45 8.27 8.10
CA ARG A 19 29.87 6.94 7.86
C ARG A 19 30.36 5.96 8.93
N ILE A 20 29.43 5.36 9.67
CA ILE A 20 29.72 4.18 10.49
C ILE A 20 29.68 2.97 9.55
N VAL A 21 30.81 2.27 9.43
CA VAL A 21 30.91 0.98 8.74
C VAL A 21 30.31 -0.08 9.66
N GLN A 22 29.19 -0.68 9.25
CA GLN A 22 28.68 -1.91 9.88
C GLN A 22 29.15 -3.11 9.07
N ASN A 23 29.72 -4.09 9.76
CA ASN A 23 30.17 -5.35 9.16
C ASN A 23 28.97 -6.13 8.61
N ALA A 24 29.12 -6.62 7.38
CA ALA A 24 28.14 -7.47 6.72
C ALA A 24 28.08 -8.85 7.42
N VAL A 25 26.90 -9.22 7.91
CA VAL A 25 26.57 -10.61 8.27
C VAL A 25 25.97 -11.26 7.01
N PRO A 26 26.49 -12.42 6.57
CA PRO A 26 26.05 -13.07 5.34
C PRO A 26 24.61 -13.59 5.42
N ALA A 27 24.00 -13.65 4.24
CA ALA A 27 22.61 -13.94 3.97
C ALA A 27 22.12 -15.25 4.62
N ALA A 28 21.10 -15.14 5.46
CA ALA A 28 20.24 -16.26 5.83
C ALA A 28 19.16 -16.44 4.74
N GLU A 29 19.48 -17.36 3.85
CA GLU A 29 18.63 -18.27 3.08
C GLU A 29 17.11 -18.06 3.11
N THR A 30 16.59 -17.81 1.91
CA THR A 30 15.25 -18.05 1.40
C THR A 30 14.64 -19.35 1.89
N LYS A 31 13.53 -19.26 2.64
CA LYS A 31 12.55 -20.36 2.73
C LYS A 31 11.29 -19.98 1.96
N GLN A 32 11.25 -20.48 0.73
CA GLN A 32 10.08 -20.53 -0.12
C GLN A 32 9.05 -21.46 0.55
N THR A 33 7.89 -20.93 0.94
CA THR A 33 6.73 -21.76 1.24
C THR A 33 5.94 -21.94 -0.05
N THR A 34 5.88 -23.20 -0.45
CA THR A 34 5.17 -23.81 -1.55
C THR A 34 3.67 -23.53 -1.52
N THR A 35 3.16 -23.26 -2.72
CA THR A 35 1.80 -23.36 -3.23
C THR A 35 0.92 -24.41 -2.57
N THR A 36 -0.10 -23.93 -1.86
CA THR A 36 -1.45 -24.50 -1.91
C THR A 36 -2.37 -23.34 -2.28
N PRO A 37 -3.22 -23.43 -3.32
CA PRO A 37 -4.25 -22.43 -3.53
C PRO A 37 -5.19 -22.56 -2.33
N VAL A 38 -5.06 -21.64 -1.37
CA VAL A 38 -6.11 -21.43 -0.39
C VAL A 38 -7.32 -21.06 -1.24
N THR A 39 -8.33 -21.92 -1.30
CA THR A 39 -9.64 -21.51 -1.79
C THR A 39 -10.01 -20.31 -0.93
N ILE A 40 -10.00 -19.13 -1.54
CA ILE A 40 -10.36 -17.88 -0.87
C ILE A 40 -11.87 -17.96 -0.71
N GLU A 41 -12.30 -18.71 0.30
CA GLU A 41 -13.69 -18.94 0.61
C GLU A 41 -14.29 -17.65 1.13
N SER A 42 -15.50 -17.34 0.66
CA SER A 42 -16.22 -16.20 1.20
C SER A 42 -16.50 -16.42 2.68
N SER A 43 -16.41 -15.36 3.48
CA SER A 43 -16.77 -15.42 4.90
C SER A 43 -18.28 -15.53 5.12
N CYS A 44 -19.08 -15.28 4.08
CA CYS A 44 -20.53 -15.13 4.16
C CYS A 44 -21.20 -16.31 3.45
N LYS A 45 -21.97 -17.10 4.19
CA LYS A 45 -22.74 -18.21 3.60
C LYS A 45 -23.81 -17.68 2.65
N ALA A 46 -24.08 -18.43 1.59
CA ALA A 46 -25.20 -18.15 0.70
C ALA A 46 -26.53 -18.11 1.48
N GLY A 47 -27.43 -17.25 1.05
CA GLY A 47 -28.70 -17.02 1.74
C GLY A 47 -28.67 -15.95 2.84
N THR A 48 -27.51 -15.36 3.14
CA THR A 48 -27.41 -14.29 4.16
C THR A 48 -27.99 -12.98 3.62
N PRO A 49 -29.00 -12.35 4.28
CA PRO A 49 -29.53 -11.07 3.86
C PRO A 49 -28.51 -9.95 4.10
N LEU A 50 -28.33 -9.08 3.10
CA LEU A 50 -27.37 -7.98 3.13
C LEU A 50 -28.10 -6.65 3.35
N ASN A 51 -27.71 -5.92 4.39
CA ASN A 51 -28.26 -4.59 4.73
C ASN A 51 -27.73 -3.48 3.79
N LEU A 52 -28.01 -3.59 2.49
CA LEU A 52 -27.53 -2.69 1.43
C LEU A 52 -28.62 -1.74 0.90
N LYS A 53 -29.83 -1.85 1.44
CA LYS A 53 -30.99 -1.10 0.97
C LYS A 53 -30.88 0.38 1.35
N ILE A 54 -30.77 1.25 0.34
CA ILE A 54 -30.75 2.71 0.51
C ILE A 54 -32.16 3.30 0.34
N PHE A 55 -32.95 2.75 -0.60
CA PHE A 55 -34.32 3.21 -0.88
C PHE A 55 -35.35 2.37 -0.15
N LYS A 56 -36.48 2.95 0.23
CA LYS A 56 -37.56 2.22 0.94
C LYS A 56 -38.25 1.14 0.09
N LYS A 57 -38.21 1.27 -1.24
CA LYS A 57 -38.78 0.31 -2.19
C LYS A 57 -37.74 -0.76 -2.56
N GLY A 58 -38.16 -2.02 -2.62
CA GLY A 58 -37.33 -3.18 -2.98
C GLY A 58 -37.01 -4.10 -1.80
N ASP A 59 -36.67 -5.35 -2.11
CA ASP A 59 -36.29 -6.38 -1.15
C ASP A 59 -34.80 -6.30 -0.81
N GLU A 60 -34.40 -6.90 0.32
CA GLU A 60 -33.00 -6.97 0.72
C GLU A 60 -32.24 -7.95 -0.20
N PRO A 61 -31.13 -7.54 -0.82
CA PRO A 61 -30.36 -8.45 -1.64
C PRO A 61 -29.75 -9.53 -0.76
N VAL A 62 -29.87 -10.78 -1.20
CA VAL A 62 -29.36 -11.95 -0.49
C VAL A 62 -28.03 -12.38 -1.11
N ALA A 63 -27.07 -12.80 -0.28
CA ALA A 63 -25.80 -13.37 -0.73
C ALA A 63 -26.03 -14.66 -1.54
N LYS A 64 -25.40 -14.76 -2.70
CA LYS A 64 -25.42 -15.93 -3.59
C LYS A 64 -24.27 -16.88 -3.25
N GLU A 65 -24.21 -18.01 -3.93
CA GLU A 65 -23.07 -18.92 -3.87
C GLU A 65 -21.81 -18.31 -4.52
N ASP A 66 -20.63 -18.69 -4.03
CA ASP A 66 -19.32 -18.15 -4.48
C ASP A 66 -19.07 -18.35 -5.99
N SER A 67 -19.60 -19.45 -6.55
CA SER A 67 -19.48 -19.80 -7.98
C SER A 67 -20.33 -18.92 -8.90
N GLU A 68 -21.36 -18.26 -8.38
CA GLU A 68 -22.17 -17.33 -9.18
C GLU A 68 -21.50 -15.97 -9.35
N TYR A 69 -20.51 -15.67 -8.50
CA TYR A 69 -19.76 -14.43 -8.59
C TYR A 69 -18.64 -14.53 -9.63
N PRO A 70 -18.36 -13.45 -10.37
CA PRO A 70 -17.26 -13.45 -11.33
C PRO A 70 -15.89 -13.68 -10.69
N GLU A 71 -15.01 -14.40 -11.39
CA GLU A 71 -13.66 -14.77 -10.93
C GLU A 71 -12.78 -13.56 -10.54
N TRP A 72 -12.97 -12.40 -11.18
CA TRP A 72 -12.19 -11.20 -10.89
C TRP A 72 -12.36 -10.72 -9.44
N LEU A 73 -13.49 -11.03 -8.79
CA LEU A 73 -13.77 -10.64 -7.41
C LEU A 73 -12.71 -11.20 -6.45
N TRP A 74 -12.37 -12.47 -6.64
CA TRP A 74 -11.41 -13.20 -5.80
C TRP A 74 -9.98 -12.73 -6.05
N THR A 75 -9.66 -12.38 -7.29
CA THR A 75 -8.33 -11.86 -7.67
C THR A 75 -8.03 -10.50 -7.02
N MET A 76 -9.05 -9.70 -6.72
CA MET A 76 -8.89 -8.36 -6.14
C MET A 76 -8.56 -8.35 -4.64
N ILE A 77 -8.82 -9.45 -3.94
CA ILE A 77 -8.59 -9.56 -2.48
C ILE A 77 -7.09 -9.51 -2.17
N ASP A 78 -6.26 -10.01 -3.07
CA ASP A 78 -4.81 -10.03 -2.90
C ASP A 78 -4.19 -8.64 -3.10
N PRO A 79 -3.65 -8.01 -2.04
CA PRO A 79 -3.12 -6.66 -2.12
C PRO A 79 -1.86 -6.59 -3.01
N LYS A 80 -1.15 -7.70 -3.19
CA LYS A 80 0.02 -7.77 -4.09
C LYS A 80 -0.41 -7.68 -5.55
N ASN A 81 -1.34 -8.54 -5.96
CA ASN A 81 -1.90 -8.55 -7.31
C ASN A 81 -2.50 -7.20 -7.66
N ASN A 82 -3.21 -6.57 -6.72
CA ASN A 82 -3.76 -5.24 -6.92
C ASN A 82 -2.66 -4.18 -7.18
N LEU A 83 -1.58 -4.16 -6.39
CA LEU A 83 -0.48 -3.23 -6.57
C LEU A 83 0.28 -3.46 -7.88
N ASP A 84 0.47 -4.72 -8.28
CA ASP A 84 1.14 -5.07 -9.53
C ASP A 84 0.28 -4.68 -10.75
N ASN A 85 -1.04 -4.90 -10.69
CA ASN A 85 -1.97 -4.39 -11.69
C ASN A 85 -1.91 -2.86 -11.80
N ILE A 86 -1.95 -2.14 -10.67
CA ILE A 86 -1.81 -0.67 -10.65
C ILE A 86 -0.45 -0.24 -11.20
N LYS A 87 0.62 -0.99 -10.96
CA LYS A 87 1.96 -0.70 -11.49
C LYS A 87 1.99 -0.83 -13.02
N ASN A 88 1.37 -1.87 -13.56
CA ASN A 88 1.31 -2.15 -14.99
C ASN A 88 0.40 -1.15 -15.73
N GLU A 89 -0.76 -0.81 -15.16
CA GLU A 89 -1.71 0.14 -15.76
C GLU A 89 -1.29 1.60 -15.57
N ASN A 90 -0.87 1.98 -14.35
CA ASN A 90 -0.60 3.36 -13.99
C ASN A 90 0.60 3.50 -13.04
N PHE A 91 1.79 3.53 -13.64
CA PHE A 91 3.06 3.67 -12.92
C PHE A 91 3.11 4.88 -11.96
N LEU A 92 2.53 6.03 -12.34
CA LEU A 92 2.51 7.22 -11.50
C LEU A 92 1.67 7.03 -10.23
N ARG A 93 0.50 6.38 -10.35
CA ARG A 93 -0.35 6.05 -9.20
C ARG A 93 0.36 5.09 -8.25
N TRP A 94 1.00 4.04 -8.78
CA TRP A 94 1.81 3.12 -7.99
C TRP A 94 2.93 3.84 -7.23
N ARG A 95 3.67 4.72 -7.91
CA ARG A 95 4.74 5.52 -7.28
C ARG A 95 4.22 6.39 -6.15
N ARG A 96 3.07 7.04 -6.33
CA ARG A 96 2.43 7.87 -5.29
C ARG A 96 2.06 7.04 -4.05
N ILE A 97 1.43 5.88 -4.26
CA ILE A 97 1.03 4.97 -3.16
C ILE A 97 2.28 4.50 -2.39
N LYS A 98 3.36 4.15 -3.11
CA LYS A 98 4.63 3.73 -2.50
C LYS A 98 5.25 4.83 -1.63
N LEU A 99 5.37 6.05 -2.17
CA LEU A 99 5.91 7.20 -1.43
C LEU A 99 5.06 7.53 -0.19
N GLN A 100 3.73 7.48 -0.31
CA GLN A 100 2.84 7.70 0.84
C GLN A 100 3.08 6.66 1.94
N LYS A 101 3.25 5.38 1.58
CA LYS A 101 3.56 4.31 2.55
C LYS A 101 4.90 4.53 3.24
N GLU A 102 5.93 4.95 2.51
CA GLU A 102 7.25 5.27 3.07
C GLU A 102 7.19 6.49 4.01
N ASN A 103 6.54 7.57 3.57
CA ASN A 103 6.36 8.77 4.38
C ASN A 103 5.58 8.48 5.68
N ASN A 104 4.50 7.69 5.60
CA ASN A 104 3.72 7.30 6.77
C ASN A 104 4.55 6.49 7.77
N LYS A 105 5.47 5.63 7.29
CA LYS A 105 6.41 4.90 8.17
C LYS A 105 7.38 5.84 8.88
N ILE A 106 7.95 6.80 8.15
CA ILE A 106 8.87 7.80 8.70
C ILE A 106 8.16 8.62 9.77
N ILE A 107 6.96 9.14 9.48
CA ILE A 107 6.16 9.92 10.43
C ILE A 107 5.85 9.09 11.68
N ARG A 108 5.41 7.84 11.51
CA ARG A 108 5.13 6.94 12.64
C ARG A 108 6.37 6.69 13.50
N ASN A 109 7.53 6.45 12.89
CA ASN A 109 8.78 6.23 13.61
C ASN A 109 9.23 7.48 14.38
N ASN A 110 9.16 8.66 13.75
CA ASN A 110 9.52 9.91 14.41
C ASN A 110 8.58 10.21 15.60
N ASN A 111 7.27 10.01 15.41
CA ASN A 111 6.28 10.17 16.48
C ASN A 111 6.46 9.14 17.61
N PHE A 112 7.00 7.96 17.30
CA PHE A 112 7.33 6.94 18.30
C PHE A 112 8.57 7.36 19.11
N LEU A 113 9.65 7.74 18.44
CA LEU A 113 10.89 8.19 19.07
C LEU A 113 10.70 9.46 19.91
N SER A 114 9.78 10.35 19.53
CA SER A 114 9.49 11.56 20.30
C SER A 114 8.69 11.32 21.59
N LYS A 115 8.10 10.13 21.75
CA LYS A 115 7.26 9.78 22.92
C LYS A 115 7.98 8.92 23.95
N ILE A 116 9.20 8.48 23.63
CA ILE A 116 10.13 7.81 24.55
C ILE A 116 10.98 8.89 25.21
#